data_AF-A0A7Y2JEV0-F1
#
_entry.id   AF-A0A7Y2JEV0-F1
#
_cell.length_a   1.000
_cell.length_b   1.000
_cell.length_c   1.000
_cell.angle_alpha   90.00
_cell.angle_beta   90.00
_cell.angle_gamma   90.00
#
_symmetry.space_group_name_H-M   'P 1'
#
loop_
_entity.id
_entity.type
_entity.pdbx_description
1 polymer ?
#
loop_
_entity_poly.entity_id
_entity_poly.type
_entity_poly.pdbx_seq_one_letter_code
_entity_poly.pdbx_strand_id
1 'polypeptide(L)'
;VAHLLAKGLRVRAAARNPEKLEKIPWNGDPGIEHVRVDVFDRDALREACEGCSTAFYLVHSMGARRSDFSLADREAAGNMAWAAEQGRLARVIYLGGLGEEGTALSEHLRSRDEVGKILQSGRVPATVLRAAMIIGSGSASFEILRYLVDRLPVMITPRWVDTECQPIPIRNVLAYLSGCLEVPETEGGTFDIGGPEIVTYRWLMRIYAEEAKLPRRLILPVPVLSPSLSSYWIHLLTPVPAALARPLVAGLSNRVVCRDDRIRALIPQELLPCRQAIRLALEHSHRDIVEPVWDKGLESKAPESPFPVDAAWAGGTFFFECHRVILEGTPEEVWEPIRRIGGDTGWYYANWLWRLRGFLDRLVGGVGMRKGRGNRLEHRPGDTVDFWRVRTASPGEHLVLVAEMALPGCAVLSFRVWRTGRKTVELEQGSYFVPSGLGGILYWTAVSPLHRFVFRGMLRGIVDRTGKKVVRGPESVGYSRFPFPAAPTGKNAAGNSV
;
A
#
# COMPACT_ATOMS: atom_id res chain seq x y z
N VAL A 1 7.86 -2.05 -12.55
CA VAL A 1 8.92 -3.05 -12.28
C VAL A 1 8.35 -4.45 -12.16
N ALA A 2 7.66 -4.82 -11.07
CA ALA A 2 7.11 -6.18 -10.87
C ALA A 2 6.36 -6.73 -12.09
N HIS A 3 5.49 -5.91 -12.72
CA HIS A 3 4.75 -6.31 -13.91
C HIS A 3 5.64 -6.62 -15.14
N LEU A 4 6.78 -5.96 -15.29
CA LEU A 4 7.73 -6.22 -16.39
C LEU A 4 8.56 -7.48 -16.11
N LEU A 5 9.00 -7.68 -14.86
CA LEU A 5 9.71 -8.90 -14.44
C LEU A 5 8.83 -10.14 -14.62
N ALA A 6 7.54 -10.05 -14.26
CA ALA A 6 6.57 -11.13 -14.46
C ALA A 6 6.34 -11.48 -15.96
N LYS A 7 6.65 -10.56 -16.87
CA LYS A 7 6.68 -10.80 -18.33
C LYS A 7 8.02 -11.38 -18.82
N GLY A 8 8.98 -11.64 -17.93
CA GLY A 8 10.32 -12.14 -18.26
C GLY A 8 11.27 -11.08 -18.81
N LEU A 9 10.92 -9.79 -18.68
CA LEU A 9 11.78 -8.69 -19.14
C LEU A 9 12.85 -8.38 -18.09
N ARG A 10 14.07 -8.08 -18.54
CA ARG A 10 15.11 -7.51 -17.67
C ARG A 10 14.80 -6.04 -17.40
N VAL A 11 14.94 -5.63 -16.14
CA VAL A 11 14.60 -4.28 -15.69
C VAL A 11 15.79 -3.68 -14.96
N ARG A 12 16.18 -2.47 -15.36
CA ARG A 12 17.06 -1.61 -14.58
C ARG A 12 16.24 -0.64 -13.75
N ALA A 13 16.25 -0.80 -12.44
CA ALA A 13 15.58 0.10 -11.50
C ALA A 13 16.53 1.21 -11.05
N ALA A 14 16.40 2.38 -11.69
CA ALA A 14 17.13 3.58 -11.32
C ALA A 14 16.46 4.30 -10.13
N ALA A 15 17.22 4.57 -9.07
CA ALA A 15 16.71 5.30 -7.91
C ALA A 15 17.81 6.16 -7.25
N ARG A 16 17.43 7.32 -6.68
CA ARG A 16 18.36 8.14 -5.88
C ARG A 16 18.90 7.42 -4.65
N ASN A 17 18.09 6.54 -4.06
CA ASN A 17 18.43 5.75 -2.89
C ASN A 17 18.10 4.26 -3.14
N PRO A 18 18.98 3.50 -3.81
CA PRO A 18 18.73 2.09 -4.15
C PRO A 18 18.54 1.17 -2.94
N GLU A 19 19.07 1.54 -1.77
CA GLU A 19 18.86 0.80 -0.50
C GLU A 19 17.37 0.65 -0.15
N LYS A 20 16.51 1.58 -0.62
CA LYS A 20 15.06 1.45 -0.44
C LYS A 20 14.48 0.32 -1.29
N LEU A 21 15.13 -0.03 -2.40
CA LEU A 21 14.73 -1.11 -3.29
C LEU A 21 15.04 -2.49 -2.70
N GLU A 22 16.03 -2.59 -1.80
CA GLU A 22 16.42 -3.86 -1.16
C GLU A 22 15.28 -4.50 -0.36
N LYS A 23 14.38 -3.66 0.17
CA LYS A 23 13.20 -4.07 0.94
C LYS A 23 11.99 -4.36 0.05
N ILE A 24 12.13 -4.20 -1.27
CA ILE A 24 11.07 -4.51 -2.20
C ILE A 24 11.11 -6.01 -2.49
N PRO A 25 9.96 -6.69 -2.52
CA PRO A 25 9.96 -8.14 -2.68
C PRO A 25 10.44 -8.70 -4.03
N TRP A 26 10.54 -7.89 -5.09
CA TRP A 26 11.20 -8.30 -6.34
C TRP A 26 12.72 -8.11 -6.30
N ASN A 27 13.26 -7.65 -5.18
CA ASN A 27 14.71 -7.63 -4.96
C ASN A 27 15.24 -9.08 -4.94
N GLY A 28 16.26 -9.34 -5.75
CA GLY A 28 16.84 -10.68 -5.92
C GLY A 28 16.28 -11.48 -7.10
N ASP A 29 15.31 -10.94 -7.85
CA ASP A 29 14.94 -11.47 -9.16
C ASP A 29 16.17 -11.43 -10.11
N PRO A 30 16.52 -12.50 -10.83
CA PRO A 30 17.69 -12.50 -11.70
C PRO A 30 17.60 -11.48 -12.85
N GLY A 31 16.40 -10.99 -13.18
CA GLY A 31 16.13 -9.98 -14.18
C GLY A 31 16.23 -8.54 -13.67
N ILE A 32 16.50 -8.29 -12.39
CA ILE A 32 16.61 -6.92 -11.84
C ILE A 32 18.06 -6.44 -11.72
N GLU A 33 18.31 -5.21 -12.16
CA GLU A 33 19.54 -4.48 -11.91
C GLU A 33 19.20 -3.19 -11.15
N HIS A 34 19.89 -2.91 -10.04
CA HIS A 34 19.72 -1.66 -9.28
C HIS A 34 20.80 -0.66 -9.65
N VAL A 35 20.41 0.58 -9.98
CA VAL A 35 21.37 1.65 -10.29
C VAL A 35 21.04 2.89 -9.48
N ARG A 36 22.08 3.50 -8.87
CA ARG A 36 21.96 4.78 -8.19
C ARG A 36 21.98 5.90 -9.23
N VAL A 37 20.92 6.68 -9.32
CA VAL A 37 20.82 7.81 -10.26
C VAL A 37 20.07 8.95 -9.62
N ASP A 38 20.60 10.17 -9.75
CA ASP A 38 19.85 11.40 -9.61
C ASP A 38 19.56 11.96 -11.01
N VAL A 39 18.31 12.37 -11.27
CA VAL A 39 17.91 12.92 -12.57
C VAL A 39 18.54 14.28 -12.88
N PHE A 40 19.13 14.93 -11.87
CA PHE A 40 19.92 16.14 -12.02
C PHE A 40 21.41 15.86 -12.32
N ASP A 41 21.85 14.62 -12.18
CA ASP A 41 23.18 14.17 -12.61
C ASP A 41 23.09 13.59 -14.03
N ARG A 42 23.43 14.41 -15.02
CA ARG A 42 23.31 14.05 -16.44
C ARG A 42 24.18 12.84 -16.81
N ASP A 43 25.42 12.78 -16.33
CA ASP A 43 26.34 11.71 -16.69
C ASP A 43 25.89 10.37 -16.08
N ALA A 44 25.49 10.36 -14.81
CA ALA A 44 24.92 9.18 -14.19
C ALA A 44 23.61 8.72 -14.87
N LEU A 45 22.77 9.67 -15.31
CA LEU A 45 21.54 9.36 -16.04
C LEU A 45 21.82 8.79 -17.44
N ARG A 46 22.84 9.28 -18.15
CA ARG A 46 23.31 8.69 -19.41
C ARG A 46 23.77 7.25 -19.19
N GLU A 47 24.65 7.01 -18.24
CA GLU A 47 25.18 5.68 -17.92
C GLU A 47 24.06 4.70 -17.58
N ALA A 48 23.03 5.16 -16.85
CA ALA A 48 21.87 4.35 -16.55
C ALA A 48 21.01 4.00 -17.80
N CYS A 49 21.08 4.79 -18.87
CA CYS A 49 20.40 4.50 -20.14
C CYS A 49 21.19 3.51 -21.01
N GLU A 50 22.51 3.39 -20.85
CA GLU A 50 23.36 2.56 -21.71
C GLU A 50 22.97 1.07 -21.64
N GLY A 51 22.72 0.46 -22.80
CA GLY A 51 22.30 -0.94 -22.89
C GLY A 51 20.82 -1.20 -22.60
N CYS A 52 20.03 -0.16 -22.28
CA CYS A 52 18.58 -0.24 -22.21
C CYS A 52 17.95 0.08 -23.58
N SER A 53 16.82 -0.55 -23.91
CA SER A 53 16.06 -0.23 -25.13
C SER A 53 15.02 0.87 -24.90
N THR A 54 14.40 0.90 -23.73
CA THR A 54 13.28 1.80 -23.41
C THR A 54 13.39 2.29 -21.98
N ALA A 55 13.13 3.58 -21.75
CA ALA A 55 13.01 4.15 -20.42
C ALA A 55 11.54 4.45 -20.09
N PHE A 56 11.08 3.97 -18.92
CA PHE A 56 9.84 4.43 -18.31
C PHE A 56 10.14 5.64 -17.42
N TYR A 57 9.74 6.84 -17.85
CA TYR A 57 9.93 8.06 -17.07
C TYR A 57 8.71 8.30 -16.18
N LEU A 58 8.86 8.08 -14.87
CA LEU A 58 7.78 8.22 -13.86
C LEU A 58 8.14 9.25 -12.77
N VAL A 59 9.16 10.07 -13.01
CA VAL A 59 9.66 11.05 -12.04
C VAL A 59 8.75 12.28 -12.02
N HIS A 60 8.45 12.76 -10.82
CA HIS A 60 7.69 13.99 -10.61
C HIS A 60 8.06 14.65 -9.28
N SER A 61 8.32 15.95 -9.30
CA SER A 61 8.95 16.70 -8.21
C SER A 61 7.98 17.27 -7.17
N MET A 62 6.77 16.69 -7.00
CA MET A 62 5.75 17.18 -6.06
C MET A 62 6.18 17.23 -4.58
N GLY A 63 7.26 16.54 -4.22
CA GLY A 63 7.82 16.52 -2.87
C GLY A 63 8.87 17.61 -2.59
N ALA A 64 9.26 18.41 -3.58
CA ALA A 64 10.25 19.47 -3.40
C ALA A 64 9.72 20.56 -2.45
N ARG A 65 10.57 21.05 -1.54
CA ARG A 65 10.24 22.22 -0.72
C ARG A 65 10.23 23.45 -1.64
N ARG A 66 9.12 24.20 -1.63
CA ARG A 66 8.85 25.47 -2.35
C ARG A 66 8.47 25.36 -3.84
N SER A 67 7.91 26.48 -4.32
CA SER A 67 7.23 26.83 -5.58
C SER A 67 7.86 26.43 -6.91
N ASP A 68 8.90 25.59 -6.93
CA ASP A 68 9.75 25.40 -8.11
C ASP A 68 9.67 23.97 -8.69
N PHE A 69 8.64 23.18 -8.30
CA PHE A 69 8.48 21.82 -8.81
C PHE A 69 8.40 21.78 -10.35
N SER A 70 7.80 22.80 -10.97
CA SER A 70 7.71 22.93 -12.42
C SER A 70 9.08 23.14 -13.07
N LEU A 71 9.95 23.95 -12.46
CA LEU A 71 11.33 24.15 -12.93
C LEU A 71 12.16 22.86 -12.79
N ALA A 72 12.05 22.19 -11.65
CA ALA A 72 12.72 20.92 -11.38
C ALA A 72 12.26 19.81 -12.35
N ASP A 73 10.96 19.73 -12.63
CA ASP A 73 10.40 18.78 -13.59
C ASP A 73 10.87 19.08 -15.02
N ARG A 74 10.91 20.36 -15.43
CA ARG A 74 11.44 20.80 -16.72
C ARG A 74 12.91 20.41 -16.88
N GLU A 75 13.75 20.72 -15.90
CA GLU A 75 15.18 20.40 -15.92
C GLU A 75 15.40 18.88 -15.97
N ALA A 76 14.73 18.11 -15.11
CA ALA A 76 14.83 16.65 -15.09
C ALA A 76 14.37 16.02 -16.41
N ALA A 77 13.29 16.53 -17.02
CA ALA A 77 12.81 16.08 -18.33
C ALA A 77 13.82 16.38 -19.45
N GLY A 78 14.44 17.56 -19.43
CA GLY A 78 15.49 17.93 -20.37
C GLY A 78 16.73 17.02 -20.23
N ASN A 79 17.13 16.73 -18.99
CA ASN A 79 18.22 15.81 -18.70
C ASN A 79 17.91 14.39 -19.20
N MET A 80 16.68 13.91 -18.99
CA MET A 80 16.25 12.60 -19.50
C MET A 80 16.21 12.56 -21.03
N ALA A 81 15.71 13.60 -21.70
CA ALA A 81 15.71 13.66 -23.17
C ALA A 81 17.13 13.61 -23.73
N TRP A 82 18.07 14.35 -23.12
CA TRP A 82 19.48 14.29 -23.48
C TRP A 82 20.10 12.91 -23.21
N ALA A 83 19.87 12.35 -22.01
CA ALA A 83 20.42 11.06 -21.61
C ALA A 83 19.87 9.91 -22.47
N ALA A 84 18.60 9.98 -22.87
CA ALA A 84 17.98 9.03 -23.78
C ALA A 84 18.70 9.01 -25.14
N GLU A 85 19.04 10.18 -25.68
CA GLU A 85 19.78 10.31 -26.93
C GLU A 85 21.21 9.78 -26.80
N GLN A 86 21.94 10.22 -25.77
CA GLN A 86 23.33 9.80 -25.56
C GLN A 86 23.46 8.30 -25.25
N GLY A 87 22.53 7.77 -24.45
CA GLY A 87 22.42 6.35 -24.11
C GLY A 87 21.80 5.50 -25.22
N ARG A 88 21.41 6.10 -26.36
CA ARG A 88 20.84 5.45 -27.54
C ARG A 88 19.59 4.61 -27.23
N LEU A 89 18.72 5.13 -26.37
CA LEU A 89 17.40 4.51 -26.16
C LEU A 89 16.61 4.54 -27.47
N ALA A 90 15.85 3.47 -27.73
CA ALA A 90 14.92 3.44 -28.84
C ALA A 90 13.66 4.25 -28.54
N ARG A 91 13.25 4.32 -27.27
CA ARG A 91 12.00 4.96 -26.87
C ARG A 91 12.00 5.45 -25.42
N VAL A 92 11.25 6.52 -25.16
CA VAL A 92 10.84 6.91 -23.80
C VAL A 92 9.32 6.73 -23.66
N ILE A 93 8.86 6.15 -22.55
CA ILE A 93 7.43 6.06 -22.22
C ILE A 93 7.19 6.90 -20.97
N TYR A 94 6.33 7.92 -21.09
CA TYR A 94 5.99 8.85 -20.02
C TYR A 94 4.54 8.69 -19.59
N LEU A 95 4.31 8.65 -18.26
CA LEU A 95 2.98 8.75 -17.67
C LEU A 95 2.76 10.18 -17.16
N GLY A 96 2.04 10.98 -17.95
CA GLY A 96 1.66 12.36 -17.70
C GLY A 96 0.32 12.53 -16.99
N GLY A 97 -0.17 13.76 -16.90
CA GLY A 97 -1.47 14.10 -16.31
C GLY A 97 -2.46 14.49 -17.40
N LEU A 98 -3.70 14.04 -17.27
CA LEU A 98 -4.77 14.44 -18.19
C LEU A 98 -5.22 15.87 -17.87
N GLY A 99 -5.28 16.72 -18.91
CA GLY A 99 -5.74 18.10 -18.82
C GLY A 99 -6.14 18.62 -20.19
N GLU A 100 -7.19 19.45 -20.24
CA GLU A 100 -7.68 20.03 -21.50
C GLU A 100 -6.86 21.26 -21.91
N GLU A 101 -6.28 21.23 -23.11
CA GLU A 101 -5.66 22.41 -23.74
C GLU A 101 -6.73 23.52 -23.92
N GLY A 102 -6.39 24.75 -23.53
CA GLY A 102 -7.29 25.92 -23.63
C GLY A 102 -8.13 26.21 -22.38
N THR A 103 -8.19 25.31 -21.41
CA THR A 103 -8.73 25.62 -20.07
C THR A 103 -7.64 26.18 -19.16
N ALA A 104 -8.02 26.93 -18.12
CA ALA A 104 -7.06 27.36 -17.09
C ALA A 104 -6.58 26.13 -16.28
N LEU A 105 -5.59 25.42 -16.83
CA LEU A 105 -4.95 24.27 -16.17
C LEU A 105 -4.28 24.73 -14.88
N SER A 106 -4.46 23.93 -13.83
CA SER A 106 -3.64 24.04 -12.63
C SER A 106 -2.15 23.96 -12.98
N GLU A 107 -1.31 24.62 -12.17
CA GLU A 107 0.15 24.63 -12.36
C GLU A 107 0.73 23.21 -12.44
N HIS A 108 0.18 22.28 -11.64
CA HIS A 108 0.54 20.86 -11.66
C HIS A 108 0.24 20.18 -13.01
N LEU A 109 -0.97 20.36 -13.55
CA LEU A 109 -1.32 19.76 -14.85
C LEU A 109 -0.50 20.40 -15.98
N ARG A 110 -0.21 21.69 -15.90
CA ARG A 110 0.64 22.39 -16.86
C ARG A 110 2.09 21.88 -16.84
N SER A 111 2.68 21.68 -15.66
CA SER A 111 4.02 21.09 -15.53
C SER A 111 4.07 19.69 -16.16
N ARG A 112 3.06 18.85 -15.90
CA ARG A 112 3.00 17.49 -16.46
C ARG A 112 2.85 17.47 -17.99
N ASP A 113 2.07 18.39 -18.55
CA ASP A 113 1.96 18.58 -20.00
C ASP A 113 3.30 19.06 -20.60
N GLU A 114 3.96 20.03 -19.95
CA GLU A 114 5.26 20.54 -20.37
C GLU A 114 6.35 19.46 -20.37
N VAL A 115 6.41 18.59 -19.37
CA VAL A 115 7.33 17.44 -19.33
C VAL A 115 7.13 16.54 -20.55
N GLY A 116 5.87 16.23 -20.90
CA GLY A 116 5.56 15.42 -22.09
C GLY A 116 6.09 16.06 -23.37
N LYS A 117 5.88 17.37 -23.53
CA LYS A 117 6.36 18.16 -24.67
C LYS A 117 7.89 18.18 -24.76
N ILE A 118 8.57 18.36 -23.63
CA ILE A 118 10.05 18.34 -23.57
C ILE A 118 10.59 16.98 -24.01
N LEU A 119 10.05 15.88 -23.49
CA LEU A 119 10.48 14.53 -23.85
C LEU A 119 10.23 14.24 -25.34
N GLN A 120 9.08 14.69 -25.89
CA GLN A 120 8.76 14.56 -27.32
C GLN A 120 9.60 15.45 -28.23
N SER A 121 10.19 16.53 -27.73
CA SER A 121 11.08 17.41 -28.50
C SER A 121 12.48 16.81 -28.75
N GLY A 122 12.83 15.74 -28.01
CA GLY A 122 14.12 15.05 -28.16
C GLY A 122 14.21 14.21 -29.43
N ARG A 123 15.41 13.68 -29.73
CA ARG A 123 15.62 12.81 -30.89
C ARG A 123 15.03 11.40 -30.72
N VAL A 124 14.92 10.94 -29.48
CA VAL A 124 14.33 9.64 -29.14
C VAL A 124 12.81 9.81 -29.05
N PRO A 125 11.99 9.01 -29.76
CA PRO A 125 10.54 9.15 -29.72
C PRO A 125 10.01 8.89 -28.30
N ALA A 126 9.14 9.79 -27.84
CA ALA A 126 8.49 9.68 -26.54
C ALA A 126 6.99 9.40 -26.68
N THR A 127 6.55 8.25 -26.16
CA THR A 127 5.12 7.92 -26.01
C THR A 127 4.61 8.53 -24.71
N VAL A 128 3.58 9.37 -24.79
CA VAL A 128 2.98 10.04 -23.64
C VAL A 128 1.59 9.46 -23.35
N LEU A 129 1.44 8.79 -22.21
CA LEU A 129 0.15 8.36 -21.70
C LEU A 129 -0.36 9.38 -20.68
N ARG A 130 -1.56 9.93 -20.87
CA ARG A 130 -2.18 10.91 -19.97
C ARG A 130 -3.30 10.26 -19.18
N ALA A 131 -3.20 10.26 -17.86
CA ALA A 131 -4.21 9.71 -16.97
C ALA A 131 -4.81 10.79 -16.06
N ALA A 132 -6.09 10.65 -15.71
CA ALA A 132 -6.73 11.43 -14.66
C ALA A 132 -6.38 10.84 -13.28
N MET A 133 -7.38 10.44 -12.50
CA MET A 133 -7.19 9.72 -11.24
C MET A 133 -6.88 8.24 -11.52
N ILE A 134 -5.77 7.75 -10.98
CA ILE A 134 -5.47 6.31 -10.98
C ILE A 134 -6.06 5.70 -9.70
N ILE A 135 -6.90 4.68 -9.84
CA ILE A 135 -7.50 3.95 -8.71
C ILE A 135 -6.62 2.75 -8.35
N GLY A 136 -6.11 2.73 -7.12
CA GLY A 136 -5.23 1.68 -6.60
C GLY A 136 -4.41 2.19 -5.42
N SER A 137 -3.92 1.28 -4.58
CA SER A 137 -3.08 1.68 -3.45
C SER A 137 -1.81 2.40 -3.92
N GLY A 138 -1.37 3.39 -3.13
CA GLY A 138 -0.19 4.21 -3.46
C GLY A 138 -0.49 5.40 -4.36
N SER A 139 -1.65 5.45 -5.01
CA SER A 139 -2.10 6.62 -5.76
C SER A 139 -2.54 7.74 -4.82
N ALA A 140 -1.77 8.83 -4.73
CA ALA A 140 -2.06 9.94 -3.81
C ALA A 140 -3.50 10.49 -3.95
N SER A 141 -4.03 10.59 -5.17
CA SER A 141 -5.39 11.08 -5.42
C SER A 141 -6.46 10.12 -4.91
N PHE A 142 -6.29 8.82 -5.13
CA PHE A 142 -7.18 7.80 -4.59
C PHE A 142 -7.09 7.72 -3.05
N GLU A 143 -5.90 7.81 -2.48
CA GLU A 143 -5.68 7.78 -1.03
C GLU A 143 -6.31 8.99 -0.33
N ILE A 144 -6.27 10.19 -0.93
CA ILE A 144 -7.00 11.36 -0.42
C ILE A 144 -8.51 11.09 -0.39
N LEU A 145 -9.08 10.58 -1.50
CA LEU A 145 -10.50 10.23 -1.56
C LEU A 145 -10.86 9.19 -0.47
N ARG A 146 -10.05 8.14 -0.36
CA ARG A 146 -10.17 7.08 0.65
C ARG A 146 -10.26 7.66 2.07
N TYR A 147 -9.28 8.45 2.48
CA TYR A 147 -9.22 9.03 3.82
C TYR A 147 -10.37 10.00 4.11
N LEU A 148 -10.77 10.82 3.13
CA LEU A 148 -11.91 11.73 3.29
C LEU A 148 -13.19 10.93 3.57
N VAL A 149 -13.47 9.89 2.79
CA VAL A 149 -14.69 9.11 2.96
C VAL A 149 -14.67 8.26 4.23
N ASP A 150 -13.52 7.67 4.58
CA ASP A 150 -13.34 6.91 5.83
C ASP A 150 -13.62 7.79 7.06
N ARG A 151 -13.14 9.04 7.06
CA ARG A 151 -13.10 9.89 8.26
C ARG A 151 -14.26 10.87 8.37
N LEU A 152 -14.86 11.29 7.25
CA LEU A 152 -15.92 12.31 7.24
C LEU A 152 -17.30 11.72 6.91
N PRO A 153 -18.19 11.51 7.89
CA PRO A 153 -19.58 11.18 7.63
C PRO A 153 -20.35 12.37 6.99
N VAL A 154 -19.97 13.60 7.33
CA VAL A 154 -20.47 14.84 6.73
C VAL A 154 -19.30 15.60 6.11
N MET A 155 -19.41 15.94 4.83
CA MET A 155 -18.37 16.60 4.05
C MET A 155 -18.88 17.93 3.51
N ILE A 156 -18.33 19.04 4.02
CA ILE A 156 -18.50 20.36 3.43
C ILE A 156 -17.44 20.50 2.34
N THR A 157 -17.88 20.51 1.08
CA THR A 157 -16.99 20.42 -0.09
C THR A 157 -17.12 21.66 -0.97
N PRO A 158 -16.10 22.03 -1.76
CA PRO A 158 -16.27 23.01 -2.81
C PRO A 158 -17.09 22.42 -3.98
N ARG A 159 -17.56 23.29 -4.89
CA ARG A 159 -18.35 22.86 -6.06
C ARG A 159 -17.63 21.91 -7.02
N TRP A 160 -16.29 21.83 -6.98
CA TRP A 160 -15.53 20.90 -7.83
C TRP A 160 -15.87 19.42 -7.58
N VAL A 161 -16.55 19.09 -6.48
CA VAL A 161 -16.99 17.71 -6.22
C VAL A 161 -17.91 17.16 -7.34
N ASP A 162 -18.53 18.07 -8.09
CA ASP A 162 -19.38 17.77 -9.24
C ASP A 162 -18.64 17.89 -10.60
N THR A 163 -17.33 18.17 -10.59
CA THR A 163 -16.49 18.15 -11.81
C THR A 163 -16.36 16.71 -12.33
N GLU A 164 -16.47 16.55 -13.65
CA GLU A 164 -16.30 15.28 -14.33
C GLU A 164 -14.83 14.87 -14.44
N CYS A 165 -14.58 13.58 -14.22
CA CYS A 165 -13.31 12.91 -14.40
C CYS A 165 -13.53 11.51 -15.00
N GLN A 166 -12.49 10.96 -15.61
CA GLN A 166 -12.51 9.59 -16.14
C GLN A 166 -11.37 8.77 -15.53
N PRO A 167 -11.56 8.23 -14.30
CA PRO A 167 -10.53 7.47 -13.59
C PRO A 167 -10.14 6.19 -14.32
N ILE A 168 -8.95 5.66 -14.02
CA ILE A 168 -8.47 4.40 -14.57
C ILE A 168 -7.85 3.52 -13.45
N PRO A 169 -8.13 2.22 -13.40
CA PRO A 169 -7.50 1.31 -12.43
C PRO A 169 -5.99 1.13 -12.71
N ILE A 170 -5.18 1.00 -11.67
CA ILE A 170 -3.72 0.83 -11.80
C ILE A 170 -3.35 -0.37 -12.70
N ARG A 171 -4.08 -1.49 -12.64
CA ARG A 171 -3.83 -2.62 -13.55
C ARG A 171 -3.99 -2.27 -15.02
N ASN A 172 -4.96 -1.44 -15.38
CA ASN A 172 -5.19 -1.06 -16.76
C ASN A 172 -4.10 -0.08 -17.22
N VAL A 173 -3.62 0.79 -16.32
CA VAL A 173 -2.44 1.63 -16.56
C VAL A 173 -1.20 0.77 -16.83
N LEU A 174 -0.95 -0.27 -16.02
CA LEU A 174 0.17 -1.20 -16.22
C LEU A 174 0.08 -1.98 -17.53
N ALA A 175 -1.14 -2.38 -17.93
CA ALA A 175 -1.38 -3.03 -19.21
C ALA A 175 -1.06 -2.08 -20.38
N TYR A 176 -1.47 -0.81 -20.32
CA TYR A 176 -1.08 0.17 -21.35
C TYR A 176 0.41 0.46 -21.37
N LEU A 177 1.04 0.68 -20.20
CA LEU A 177 2.48 0.95 -20.10
C LEU A 177 3.31 -0.19 -20.68
N SER A 178 3.00 -1.43 -20.32
CA SER A 178 3.73 -2.59 -20.86
C SER A 178 3.37 -2.88 -22.31
N GLY A 179 2.11 -2.71 -22.72
CA GLY A 179 1.68 -2.91 -24.11
C GLY A 179 2.33 -1.92 -25.08
N CYS A 180 2.69 -0.71 -24.63
CA CYS A 180 3.46 0.22 -25.47
C CYS A 180 4.79 -0.39 -25.94
N LEU A 181 5.42 -1.28 -25.18
CA LEU A 181 6.66 -1.95 -25.59
C LEU A 181 6.47 -2.86 -26.82
N GLU A 182 5.26 -3.37 -27.03
CA GLU A 182 4.93 -4.36 -28.05
C GLU A 182 4.26 -3.73 -29.28
N VAL A 183 3.85 -2.46 -29.20
CA VAL A 183 3.08 -1.75 -30.25
C VAL A 183 3.86 -0.54 -30.77
N PRO A 184 4.58 -0.66 -31.91
CA PRO A 184 5.34 0.42 -32.55
C PRO A 184 4.51 1.66 -32.88
N GLU A 185 3.23 1.50 -33.18
CA GLU A 185 2.30 2.58 -33.55
C GLU A 185 2.07 3.60 -32.41
N THR A 186 2.50 3.27 -31.18
CA THR A 186 2.48 4.20 -30.05
C THR A 186 3.67 5.14 -30.01
N GLU A 187 4.70 4.96 -30.84
CA GLU A 187 5.93 5.78 -30.87
C GLU A 187 5.63 7.25 -31.15
N GLY A 188 6.16 8.13 -30.29
CA GLY A 188 5.98 9.58 -30.44
C GLY A 188 4.55 10.07 -30.21
N GLY A 189 3.59 9.18 -29.97
CA GLY A 189 2.19 9.52 -29.80
C GLY A 189 1.85 10.01 -28.38
N THR A 190 0.79 10.80 -28.28
CA THR A 190 0.14 11.18 -27.02
C THR A 190 -1.25 10.55 -26.98
N PHE A 191 -1.56 9.84 -25.89
CA PHE A 191 -2.82 9.11 -25.75
C PHE A 191 -3.44 9.31 -24.37
N ASP A 192 -4.77 9.39 -24.31
CA ASP A 192 -5.49 9.46 -23.04
C ASP A 192 -5.87 8.06 -22.58
N ILE A 193 -5.56 7.75 -21.32
CA ILE A 193 -5.91 6.47 -20.70
C ILE A 193 -6.94 6.70 -19.59
N GLY A 194 -8.15 6.22 -19.84
CA GLY A 194 -9.29 6.32 -18.93
C GLY A 194 -10.12 5.04 -18.91
N GLY A 195 -10.77 4.79 -17.78
CA GLY A 195 -11.72 3.69 -17.62
C GLY A 195 -12.98 3.87 -18.48
N PRO A 196 -13.96 2.95 -18.35
CA PRO A 196 -15.15 2.96 -19.19
C PRO A 196 -16.16 4.05 -18.81
N GLU A 197 -16.05 4.62 -17.61
CA GLU A 197 -17.05 5.53 -17.03
C GLU A 197 -16.51 6.96 -16.87
N ILE A 198 -17.29 7.94 -17.30
CA ILE A 198 -17.11 9.35 -16.94
C ILE A 198 -17.96 9.61 -15.69
N VAL A 199 -17.34 10.07 -14.62
CA VAL A 199 -17.95 10.17 -13.29
C VAL A 199 -17.57 11.46 -12.59
N THR A 200 -18.31 11.84 -11.55
CA THR A 200 -17.94 12.95 -10.66
C THR A 200 -17.24 12.45 -9.41
N TYR A 201 -16.48 13.33 -8.75
CA TYR A 201 -15.88 13.00 -7.45
C TYR A 201 -16.95 12.66 -6.40
N ARG A 202 -18.12 13.30 -6.44
CA ARG A 202 -19.28 12.96 -5.61
C ARG A 202 -19.70 11.50 -5.79
N TRP A 203 -19.77 11.05 -7.05
CA TRP A 203 -20.14 9.68 -7.37
C TRP A 203 -19.06 8.70 -6.89
N LEU A 204 -17.78 9.01 -7.08
CA LEU A 204 -16.66 8.19 -6.58
C LEU A 204 -16.68 8.06 -5.05
N MET A 205 -16.92 9.15 -4.32
CA MET A 205 -17.04 9.13 -2.86
C MET A 205 -18.23 8.25 -2.40
N ARG A 206 -19.34 8.28 -3.15
CA ARG A 206 -20.51 7.45 -2.88
C ARG A 206 -20.20 5.96 -3.08
N ILE A 207 -19.67 5.59 -4.25
CA ILE A 207 -19.38 4.17 -4.52
C ILE A 207 -18.29 3.64 -3.59
N TYR A 208 -17.32 4.48 -3.20
CA TYR A 208 -16.34 4.10 -2.18
C TYR A 208 -17.02 3.78 -0.85
N ALA A 209 -17.93 4.65 -0.37
CA ALA A 209 -18.63 4.41 0.89
C ALA A 209 -19.43 3.09 0.86
N GLU A 210 -20.06 2.78 -0.27
CA GLU A 210 -20.79 1.52 -0.46
C GLU A 210 -19.87 0.30 -0.41
N GLU A 211 -18.77 0.30 -1.18
CA GLU A 211 -17.81 -0.81 -1.20
C GLU A 211 -17.05 -0.98 0.13
N ALA A 212 -16.78 0.12 0.84
CA ALA A 212 -16.20 0.13 2.18
C ALA A 212 -17.21 -0.20 3.29
N LYS A 213 -18.49 -0.47 2.95
CA LYS A 213 -19.59 -0.75 3.89
C LYS A 213 -19.78 0.34 4.95
N LEU A 214 -19.54 1.57 4.55
CA LEU A 214 -19.66 2.76 5.37
C LEU A 214 -21.08 3.34 5.24
N PRO A 215 -21.65 3.94 6.30
CA PRO A 215 -22.89 4.71 6.20
C PRO A 215 -22.82 5.75 5.08
N ARG A 216 -23.97 6.11 4.50
CA ARG A 216 -24.03 7.12 3.44
C ARG A 216 -23.41 8.44 3.91
N ARG A 217 -22.52 9.00 3.09
CA ARG A 217 -21.88 10.29 3.37
C ARG A 217 -22.80 11.45 2.96
N LEU A 218 -22.94 12.45 3.81
CA LEU A 218 -23.65 13.69 3.48
C LEU A 218 -22.66 14.69 2.87
N ILE A 219 -22.74 14.94 1.57
CA ILE A 219 -21.83 15.84 0.84
C ILE A 219 -22.55 17.14 0.53
N LEU A 220 -22.17 18.21 1.22
CA LEU A 220 -22.75 19.55 1.11
C LEU A 220 -21.79 20.46 0.32
N PRO A 221 -22.06 20.74 -0.97
CA PRO A 221 -21.25 21.66 -1.75
C PRO A 221 -21.51 23.12 -1.35
N VAL A 222 -20.45 23.90 -1.10
CA VAL A 222 -20.52 25.33 -0.77
C VAL A 222 -19.68 26.17 -1.75
N PRO A 223 -20.08 27.42 -2.05
CA PRO A 223 -19.44 28.23 -3.08
C PRO A 223 -18.08 28.87 -2.69
N VAL A 224 -17.73 28.97 -1.40
CA VAL A 224 -16.65 29.86 -0.92
C VAL A 224 -15.48 29.12 -0.23
N LEU A 225 -15.27 27.83 -0.50
CA LEU A 225 -14.05 27.16 -0.05
C LEU A 225 -12.94 27.40 -1.08
N SER A 226 -12.00 28.29 -0.77
CA SER A 226 -10.82 28.49 -1.60
C SER A 226 -9.96 27.21 -1.64
N PRO A 227 -9.28 26.91 -2.76
CA PRO A 227 -8.37 25.75 -2.85
C PRO A 227 -7.29 25.71 -1.75
N SER A 228 -6.85 26.88 -1.29
CA SER A 228 -5.89 27.03 -0.18
C SER A 228 -6.47 26.53 1.14
N LEU A 229 -7.72 26.87 1.47
CA LEU A 229 -8.40 26.40 2.68
C LEU A 229 -8.72 24.90 2.60
N SER A 230 -9.16 24.41 1.43
CA SER A 230 -9.38 22.98 1.19
C SER A 230 -8.11 22.15 1.38
N SER A 231 -6.93 22.68 1.04
CA SER A 231 -5.66 21.98 1.21
C SER A 231 -5.23 21.82 2.66
N TYR A 232 -5.47 22.83 3.51
CA TYR A 232 -5.21 22.74 4.95
C TYR A 232 -6.14 21.72 5.61
N TRP A 233 -7.40 21.71 5.18
CA TRP A 233 -8.40 20.75 5.62
C TRP A 233 -7.99 19.30 5.25
N ILE A 234 -7.52 19.07 4.03
CA ILE A 234 -7.03 17.73 3.63
C ILE A 234 -5.80 17.31 4.43
N HIS A 235 -4.88 18.22 4.76
CA HIS A 235 -3.74 17.89 5.61
C HIS A 235 -4.14 17.46 7.04
N LEU A 236 -5.16 18.11 7.61
CA LEU A 236 -5.66 17.73 8.94
C LEU A 236 -6.31 16.34 8.94
N LEU A 237 -6.99 15.97 7.86
CA LEU A 237 -7.74 14.72 7.78
C LEU A 237 -6.99 13.56 7.18
N THR A 238 -5.94 13.83 6.41
CA THR A 238 -5.26 12.79 5.66
C THR A 238 -3.79 12.81 6.06
N PRO A 239 -3.16 11.65 6.25
CA PRO A 239 -1.71 11.57 6.45
C PRO A 239 -0.93 11.86 5.16
N VAL A 240 -1.60 12.25 4.06
CA VAL A 240 -0.96 12.64 2.81
C VAL A 240 -0.31 14.01 3.02
N PRO A 241 1.00 14.17 2.72
CA PRO A 241 1.69 15.44 2.89
C PRO A 241 1.00 16.59 2.15
N ALA A 242 0.91 17.77 2.78
CA ALA A 242 0.29 18.94 2.17
C ALA A 242 0.92 19.35 0.84
N ALA A 243 2.23 19.10 0.66
CA ALA A 243 2.95 19.33 -0.59
C ALA A 243 2.40 18.49 -1.75
N LEU A 244 1.92 17.26 -1.48
CA LEU A 244 1.27 16.42 -2.49
C LEU A 244 -0.22 16.75 -2.64
N ALA A 245 -0.91 17.06 -1.55
CA ALA A 245 -2.35 17.31 -1.58
C ALA A 245 -2.71 18.63 -2.28
N ARG A 246 -1.94 19.72 -2.07
CA ARG A 246 -2.23 21.05 -2.62
C ARG A 246 -2.37 21.06 -4.16
N PRO A 247 -1.39 20.57 -4.94
CA PRO A 247 -1.47 20.65 -6.39
C PRO A 247 -2.55 19.72 -6.96
N LEU A 248 -2.78 18.57 -6.31
CA LEU A 248 -3.86 17.64 -6.68
C LEU A 248 -5.24 18.28 -6.50
N VAL A 249 -5.48 18.93 -5.36
CA VAL A 249 -6.76 19.61 -5.06
C VAL A 249 -7.02 20.76 -6.01
N ALA A 250 -5.98 21.52 -6.35
CA ALA A 250 -6.09 22.58 -7.36
C ALA A 250 -6.52 22.01 -8.73
N GLY A 251 -6.06 20.81 -9.08
CA GLY A 251 -6.44 20.11 -10.31
C GLY A 251 -7.86 19.53 -10.32
N LEU A 252 -8.53 19.35 -9.17
CA LEU A 252 -9.88 18.77 -9.11
C LEU A 252 -10.94 19.65 -9.77
N SER A 253 -10.69 20.96 -9.88
CA SER A 253 -11.58 21.89 -10.58
C SER A 253 -11.48 21.76 -12.10
N ASN A 254 -10.43 21.13 -12.64
CA ASN A 254 -10.29 20.90 -14.07
C ASN A 254 -11.05 19.64 -14.48
N ARG A 255 -11.83 19.72 -15.56
CA ARG A 255 -12.45 18.55 -16.18
C ARG A 255 -11.36 17.70 -16.84
N VAL A 256 -11.33 16.41 -16.50
CA VAL A 256 -10.28 15.46 -16.95
C VAL A 256 -10.90 14.20 -17.55
N VAL A 257 -11.36 14.33 -18.78
CA VAL A 257 -12.03 13.27 -19.57
C VAL A 257 -11.24 13.03 -20.85
N CYS A 258 -11.08 11.75 -21.24
CA CYS A 258 -10.28 11.37 -22.40
C CYS A 258 -10.89 11.94 -23.68
N ARG A 259 -10.02 12.44 -24.56
CA ARG A 259 -10.39 12.90 -25.91
C ARG A 259 -9.71 12.08 -26.99
N ASP A 260 -8.49 11.61 -26.74
CA ASP A 260 -7.79 10.68 -27.62
C ASP A 260 -7.81 9.26 -27.04
N ASP A 261 -8.74 8.44 -27.52
CA ASP A 261 -8.94 7.07 -27.08
C ASP A 261 -8.37 6.02 -28.04
N ARG A 262 -7.56 6.43 -29.04
CA ARG A 262 -6.95 5.52 -30.04
C ARG A 262 -6.17 4.37 -29.40
N ILE A 263 -5.61 4.60 -28.22
CA ILE A 263 -4.88 3.59 -27.44
C ILE A 263 -5.72 2.35 -27.12
N ARG A 264 -7.05 2.47 -27.06
CA ARG A 264 -7.96 1.33 -26.84
C ARG A 264 -7.95 0.33 -27.99
N ALA A 265 -7.79 0.83 -29.22
CA ALA A 265 -7.66 -0.02 -30.41
C ALA A 265 -6.24 -0.58 -30.54
N LEU A 266 -5.22 0.21 -30.20
CA LEU A 266 -3.81 -0.19 -30.28
C LEU A 266 -3.44 -1.24 -29.22
N ILE A 267 -3.95 -1.11 -28.00
CA ILE A 267 -3.67 -2.01 -26.88
C ILE A 267 -5.01 -2.44 -26.26
N PRO A 268 -5.73 -3.39 -26.90
CA PRO A 268 -7.03 -3.82 -26.43
C PRO A 268 -6.93 -4.55 -25.09
N GLN A 269 -7.82 -4.19 -24.16
CA GLN A 269 -7.90 -4.79 -22.83
C GLN A 269 -9.30 -4.62 -22.24
N GLU A 270 -9.64 -5.45 -21.24
CA GLU A 270 -10.85 -5.25 -20.45
C GLU A 270 -10.65 -4.09 -19.46
N LEU A 271 -11.41 -3.00 -19.64
CA LEU A 271 -11.36 -1.83 -18.76
C LEU A 271 -12.32 -2.00 -17.59
N LEU A 272 -11.82 -2.01 -16.36
CA LEU A 272 -12.68 -2.21 -15.20
C LEU A 272 -13.46 -0.94 -14.84
N PRO A 273 -14.77 -1.06 -14.54
CA PRO A 273 -15.54 0.03 -13.94
C PRO A 273 -14.97 0.49 -12.60
N CYS A 274 -15.25 1.74 -12.24
CA CYS A 274 -14.72 2.36 -11.02
C CYS A 274 -15.13 1.59 -9.75
N ARG A 275 -16.36 1.07 -9.68
CA ARG A 275 -16.82 0.27 -8.53
C ARG A 275 -15.95 -0.96 -8.31
N GLN A 276 -15.66 -1.70 -9.37
CA GLN A 276 -14.82 -2.89 -9.30
C GLN A 276 -13.38 -2.54 -8.93
N ALA A 277 -12.84 -1.47 -9.50
CA ALA A 277 -11.50 -0.97 -9.16
C ALA A 277 -11.35 -0.61 -7.68
N ILE A 278 -12.34 0.08 -7.12
CA ILE A 278 -12.37 0.44 -5.69
C ILE A 278 -12.50 -0.82 -4.82
N ARG A 279 -13.41 -1.74 -5.18
CA ARG A 279 -13.55 -3.03 -4.47
C ARG A 279 -12.22 -3.77 -4.40
N LEU A 280 -11.51 -3.91 -5.53
CA LEU A 280 -10.22 -4.58 -5.57
C LEU A 280 -9.19 -3.87 -4.68
N ALA A 281 -9.11 -2.55 -4.70
CA ALA A 281 -8.20 -1.80 -3.84
C ALA A 281 -8.49 -1.99 -2.34
N LEU A 282 -9.76 -2.08 -1.96
CA LEU A 282 -10.19 -2.31 -0.57
C LEU A 282 -9.97 -3.77 -0.12
N GLU A 283 -10.33 -4.75 -0.95
CA GLU A 283 -10.19 -6.17 -0.64
C GLU A 283 -8.74 -6.57 -0.38
N HIS A 284 -7.81 -6.09 -1.20
CA HIS A 284 -6.40 -6.45 -1.05
C HIS A 284 -5.75 -5.82 0.18
N SER A 285 -6.15 -4.59 0.52
CA SER A 285 -5.69 -3.92 1.74
C SER A 285 -6.09 -4.71 3.00
N HIS A 286 -7.29 -5.31 3.02
CA HIS A 286 -7.74 -6.18 4.10
C HIS A 286 -7.09 -7.58 4.05
N ARG A 287 -7.02 -8.19 2.87
CA ARG A 287 -6.47 -9.54 2.69
C ARG A 287 -5.02 -9.61 3.13
N ASP A 288 -4.21 -8.61 2.78
CA ASP A 288 -2.78 -8.56 3.15
C ASP A 288 -2.53 -8.64 4.66
N ILE A 289 -3.51 -8.21 5.47
CA ILE A 289 -3.41 -8.22 6.94
C ILE A 289 -3.95 -9.54 7.52
N VAL A 290 -4.99 -10.11 6.91
CA VAL A 290 -5.67 -11.32 7.39
C VAL A 290 -5.00 -12.61 6.91
N GLU A 291 -4.40 -12.57 5.72
CA GLU A 291 -3.71 -13.68 5.08
C GLU A 291 -2.31 -13.24 4.66
N PRO A 292 -1.37 -13.14 5.60
CA PRO A 292 -0.03 -12.82 5.22
C PRO A 292 0.54 -13.95 4.37
N VAL A 293 1.05 -13.59 3.20
CA VAL A 293 1.70 -14.55 2.32
C VAL A 293 3.13 -14.72 2.83
N TRP A 294 3.35 -15.76 3.63
CA TRP A 294 4.61 -15.99 4.35
C TRP A 294 5.75 -16.48 3.45
N ASP A 295 5.42 -17.28 2.42
CA ASP A 295 6.40 -18.01 1.60
C ASP A 295 6.25 -17.83 0.08
N LYS A 296 5.22 -17.13 -0.41
CA LYS A 296 5.09 -16.89 -1.86
C LYS A 296 5.66 -15.52 -2.20
N GLY A 297 6.58 -15.52 -3.16
CA GLY A 297 7.11 -14.29 -3.77
C GLY A 297 5.97 -13.39 -4.25
N LEU A 298 6.27 -12.10 -4.36
CA LEU A 298 5.29 -11.05 -4.68
C LEU A 298 4.68 -11.14 -6.08
N GLU A 299 5.09 -12.11 -6.89
CA GLU A 299 4.49 -12.46 -8.18
C GLU A 299 2.97 -12.68 -8.07
N SER A 300 2.46 -13.03 -6.88
CA SER A 300 1.03 -13.21 -6.64
C SER A 300 0.29 -11.97 -6.12
N LYS A 301 0.97 -10.83 -5.88
CA LYS A 301 0.33 -9.65 -5.29
C LYS A 301 -0.34 -8.79 -6.36
N ALA A 302 -1.63 -8.51 -6.18
CA ALA A 302 -2.37 -7.74 -7.17
C ALA A 302 -1.88 -6.27 -7.23
N PRO A 303 -1.86 -5.64 -8.41
CA PRO A 303 -1.41 -4.26 -8.59
C PRO A 303 -2.09 -3.22 -7.70
N GLU A 304 -3.33 -3.49 -7.26
CA GLU A 304 -4.13 -2.57 -6.43
C GLU A 304 -3.74 -2.60 -4.96
N SER A 305 -2.92 -3.58 -4.55
CA SER A 305 -2.52 -3.82 -3.17
C SER A 305 -1.39 -2.86 -2.77
N PRO A 306 -1.28 -2.47 -1.49
CA PRO A 306 -0.15 -1.68 -1.02
C PRO A 306 1.18 -2.47 -1.15
N PHE A 307 2.30 -1.81 -1.44
CA PHE A 307 3.65 -2.40 -1.54
C PHE A 307 4.62 -1.89 -0.47
N PRO A 308 5.62 -2.69 0.00
CA PRO A 308 6.64 -2.32 1.00
C PRO A 308 7.21 -0.92 0.97
N VAL A 309 7.40 -0.38 -0.23
CA VAL A 309 8.00 0.93 -0.45
C VAL A 309 7.00 2.05 -0.67
N ASP A 310 5.72 1.74 -0.68
CA ASP A 310 4.69 2.76 -0.79
C ASP A 310 4.80 3.72 0.39
N ALA A 311 4.52 4.99 0.11
CA ALA A 311 4.53 6.02 1.12
C ALA A 311 3.56 5.67 2.25
N ALA A 312 3.92 5.97 3.51
CA ALA A 312 3.23 5.56 4.75
C ALA A 312 1.73 5.92 4.85
N TRP A 313 1.15 6.63 3.87
CA TRP A 313 -0.28 6.94 3.72
C TRP A 313 -1.04 6.03 2.72
N ALA A 314 -0.37 5.20 1.92
CA ALA A 314 -0.98 4.23 0.98
C ALA A 314 -1.73 3.00 1.57
N GLY A 315 -2.97 2.74 1.20
CA GLY A 315 -3.64 1.45 1.44
C GLY A 315 -4.35 1.30 2.78
N GLY A 316 -4.59 2.40 3.50
CA GLY A 316 -5.45 2.33 4.68
C GLY A 316 -5.09 3.29 5.79
N THR A 317 -6.06 3.55 6.67
CA THR A 317 -5.71 3.67 8.10
C THR A 317 -5.60 2.25 8.62
N PHE A 318 -4.53 1.93 9.32
CA PHE A 318 -4.38 0.68 10.05
C PHE A 318 -3.55 1.00 11.29
N PHE A 319 -3.82 0.29 12.38
CA PHE A 319 -3.07 0.38 13.61
C PHE A 319 -2.40 -0.95 13.87
N PHE A 320 -1.21 -0.89 14.47
CA PHE A 320 -0.47 -2.09 14.83
C PHE A 320 0.23 -1.90 16.17
N GLU A 321 0.44 -3.00 16.86
CA GLU A 321 1.30 -3.08 18.03
C GLU A 321 2.03 -4.42 18.00
N CYS A 322 3.36 -4.38 17.96
CA CYS A 322 4.19 -5.58 17.91
C CYS A 322 5.16 -5.60 19.10
N HIS A 323 5.30 -6.78 19.70
CA HIS A 323 6.25 -7.06 20.76
C HIS A 323 7.06 -8.30 20.41
N ARG A 324 8.37 -8.25 20.67
CA ARG A 324 9.26 -9.40 20.47
C ARG A 324 10.04 -9.77 21.72
N VAL A 325 10.42 -11.03 21.81
CA VAL A 325 11.29 -11.58 22.86
C VAL A 325 12.20 -12.65 22.25
N ILE A 326 13.45 -12.69 22.68
CA ILE A 326 14.43 -13.72 22.29
C ILE A 326 14.66 -14.65 23.49
N LEU A 327 14.52 -15.95 23.26
CA LEU A 327 14.60 -17.01 24.26
C LEU A 327 15.68 -18.03 23.91
N GLU A 328 16.26 -18.68 24.91
CA GLU A 328 17.08 -19.88 24.71
C GLU A 328 16.18 -21.10 24.45
N GLY A 329 16.43 -21.87 23.38
CA GLY A 329 15.69 -23.11 23.10
C GLY A 329 15.48 -23.41 21.63
N THR A 330 14.44 -24.19 21.36
CA THR A 330 13.97 -24.59 20.02
C THR A 330 12.58 -24.01 19.72
N PRO A 331 12.24 -23.76 18.44
CA PRO A 331 10.92 -23.25 18.07
C PRO A 331 9.76 -24.06 18.65
N GLU A 332 9.91 -25.38 18.73
CA GLU A 332 8.91 -26.31 19.24
C GLU A 332 8.63 -26.10 20.73
N GLU A 333 9.67 -25.84 21.53
CA GLU A 333 9.53 -25.56 22.97
C GLU A 333 8.85 -24.22 23.24
N VAL A 334 9.13 -23.22 22.40
CA VAL A 334 8.50 -21.88 22.48
C VAL A 334 7.06 -21.93 21.95
N TRP A 335 6.78 -22.83 21.00
CA TRP A 335 5.47 -23.05 20.43
C TRP A 335 4.48 -23.73 21.39
N GLU A 336 5.01 -24.50 22.35
CA GLU A 336 4.24 -25.35 23.25
C GLU A 336 3.16 -24.59 24.06
N PRO A 337 3.40 -23.38 24.61
CA PRO A 337 2.34 -22.59 25.22
C PRO A 337 1.40 -21.94 24.19
N ILE A 338 1.91 -21.57 23.01
CA ILE A 338 1.11 -20.90 21.96
C ILE A 338 0.01 -21.84 21.46
N ARG A 339 0.32 -23.13 21.24
CA ARG A 339 -0.67 -24.13 20.82
C ARG A 339 -1.75 -24.44 21.88
N ARG A 340 -1.56 -23.97 23.12
CA ARG A 340 -2.49 -24.17 24.25
C ARG A 340 -3.35 -22.94 24.55
N ILE A 341 -3.20 -21.85 23.79
CA ILE A 341 -3.99 -20.63 23.98
C ILE A 341 -5.49 -20.93 23.84
N GLY A 342 -6.29 -20.40 24.77
CA GLY A 342 -7.74 -20.60 24.85
C GLY A 342 -8.15 -21.75 25.76
N GLY A 343 -9.45 -22.09 25.74
CA GLY A 343 -10.01 -23.16 26.58
C GLY A 343 -9.74 -22.92 28.08
N ASP A 344 -9.37 -23.98 28.81
CA ASP A 344 -9.07 -23.90 30.24
C ASP A 344 -7.75 -23.15 30.55
N THR A 345 -6.85 -23.04 29.57
CA THR A 345 -5.59 -22.28 29.71
C THR A 345 -5.83 -20.77 29.70
N GLY A 346 -6.79 -20.31 28.90
CA GLY A 346 -7.03 -18.89 28.65
C GLY A 346 -5.90 -18.22 27.85
N TRP A 347 -5.66 -16.94 28.11
CA TRP A 347 -4.73 -16.08 27.37
C TRP A 347 -3.45 -15.75 28.15
N TYR A 348 -3.13 -16.54 29.18
CA TYR A 348 -1.97 -16.35 30.07
C TYR A 348 -1.90 -15.03 30.88
N TYR A 349 -2.73 -14.03 30.57
CA TYR A 349 -2.75 -12.77 31.28
C TYR A 349 -4.11 -12.08 31.23
N ALA A 350 -4.48 -11.45 32.36
CA ALA A 350 -5.70 -10.67 32.52
C ALA A 350 -6.97 -11.33 31.94
N ASN A 351 -7.12 -12.65 32.13
CA ASN A 351 -8.26 -13.46 31.62
C ASN A 351 -9.64 -12.86 31.96
N TRP A 352 -9.76 -12.11 33.06
CA TRP A 352 -10.99 -11.41 33.42
C TRP A 352 -11.37 -10.30 32.43
N LEU A 353 -10.40 -9.60 31.83
CA LEU A 353 -10.65 -8.58 30.80
C LEU A 353 -11.17 -9.22 29.52
N TRP A 354 -10.64 -10.39 29.14
CA TRP A 354 -11.14 -11.16 28.01
C TRP A 354 -12.59 -11.61 28.23
N ARG A 355 -12.91 -12.10 29.44
CA ARG A 355 -14.29 -12.44 29.84
C ARG A 355 -15.22 -11.24 29.82
N LEU A 356 -14.79 -10.10 30.37
CA LEU A 356 -15.54 -8.85 30.33
C LEU A 356 -15.80 -8.41 28.88
N ARG A 357 -14.77 -8.45 28.03
CA ARG A 357 -14.89 -8.10 26.62
C ARG A 357 -15.89 -9.00 25.90
N GLY A 358 -15.84 -10.31 26.13
CA GLY A 358 -16.78 -11.25 25.52
C GLY A 358 -18.21 -11.13 26.08
N PHE A 359 -18.39 -10.70 27.34
CA PHE A 359 -19.71 -10.33 27.86
C PHE A 359 -20.27 -9.08 27.15
N LEU A 360 -19.47 -8.02 27.06
CA LEU A 360 -19.85 -6.79 26.33
C LEU A 360 -20.15 -7.07 24.86
N ASP A 361 -19.42 -8.00 24.25
CA ASP A 361 -19.65 -8.45 22.87
C ASP A 361 -21.06 -9.00 22.68
N ARG A 362 -21.48 -9.87 23.58
CA ARG A 362 -22.80 -10.50 23.53
C ARG A 362 -23.93 -9.49 23.71
N LEU A 363 -23.72 -8.44 24.50
CA LEU A 363 -24.71 -7.36 24.68
C LEU A 363 -24.98 -6.58 23.39
N VAL A 364 -23.99 -6.47 22.49
CA VAL A 364 -24.13 -5.76 21.21
C VAL A 364 -24.38 -6.71 20.03
N GLY A 365 -24.77 -7.96 20.30
CA GLY A 365 -25.10 -8.96 19.28
C GLY A 365 -23.90 -9.71 18.69
N GLY A 366 -22.71 -9.57 19.29
CA GLY A 366 -21.52 -10.33 18.94
C GLY A 366 -21.55 -11.77 19.43
N VAL A 367 -20.51 -12.52 19.08
CA VAL A 367 -20.38 -13.97 19.33
C VAL A 367 -20.12 -14.30 20.80
N GLY A 368 -19.54 -13.37 21.56
CA GLY A 368 -19.12 -13.56 22.95
C GLY A 368 -18.03 -14.61 23.17
N MET A 369 -17.75 -14.95 24.43
CA MET A 369 -16.83 -16.05 24.77
C MET A 369 -17.46 -17.38 24.36
N ARG A 370 -17.02 -17.96 23.24
CA ARG A 370 -17.33 -19.36 22.92
C ARG A 370 -16.32 -20.25 23.63
N LYS A 371 -16.74 -21.39 24.16
CA LYS A 371 -15.74 -22.39 24.60
C LYS A 371 -14.91 -22.80 23.38
N GLY A 372 -13.65 -22.38 23.35
CA GLY A 372 -12.71 -22.87 22.36
C GLY A 372 -12.40 -24.35 22.60
N ARG A 373 -12.50 -25.12 21.51
CA ARG A 373 -12.02 -26.50 21.27
C ARG A 373 -12.43 -27.62 22.26
N GLY A 374 -12.89 -28.74 21.73
CA GLY A 374 -12.79 -30.03 22.43
C GLY A 374 -11.33 -30.46 22.60
N ASN A 375 -11.07 -31.46 23.44
CA ASN A 375 -9.76 -31.93 23.95
C ASN A 375 -8.69 -32.33 22.89
N ARG A 376 -8.24 -31.39 22.04
CA ARG A 376 -7.26 -31.63 20.97
C ARG A 376 -6.07 -30.66 21.10
N LEU A 377 -4.88 -31.08 20.66
CA LEU A 377 -3.58 -30.46 20.98
C LEU A 377 -3.04 -29.40 20.00
N GLU A 378 -3.54 -29.30 18.75
CA GLU A 378 -3.01 -28.37 17.70
C GLU A 378 -4.04 -27.47 16.98
N HIS A 379 -3.85 -26.16 16.93
CA HIS A 379 -4.76 -25.27 16.18
C HIS A 379 -4.79 -25.60 14.68
N ARG A 380 -5.98 -25.73 14.10
CA ARG A 380 -6.19 -25.88 12.66
C ARG A 380 -6.93 -24.67 12.08
N PRO A 381 -6.69 -24.32 10.81
CA PRO A 381 -7.51 -23.33 10.11
C PRO A 381 -9.01 -23.60 10.30
N GLY A 382 -9.75 -22.58 10.74
CA GLY A 382 -11.17 -22.66 11.04
C GLY A 382 -11.53 -22.87 12.52
N ASP A 383 -10.60 -23.34 13.36
CA ASP A 383 -10.84 -23.52 14.80
C ASP A 383 -11.21 -22.19 15.49
N THR A 384 -12.05 -22.24 16.51
CA THR A 384 -12.42 -21.07 17.32
C THR A 384 -11.68 -21.05 18.65
N VAL A 385 -11.09 -19.92 19.00
CA VAL A 385 -10.43 -19.63 20.27
C VAL A 385 -11.16 -18.45 20.90
N ASP A 386 -12.12 -18.73 21.79
CA ASP A 386 -13.07 -17.73 22.30
C ASP A 386 -13.83 -17.00 21.19
N PHE A 387 -13.58 -15.70 21.04
CA PHE A 387 -14.14 -14.86 19.98
C PHE A 387 -13.16 -14.60 18.83
N TRP A 388 -12.14 -15.45 18.71
CA TRP A 388 -11.20 -15.47 17.60
C TRP A 388 -11.37 -16.72 16.77
N ARG A 389 -11.06 -16.63 15.48
CA ARG A 389 -10.97 -17.76 14.57
C ARG A 389 -9.54 -17.92 14.07
N VAL A 390 -9.03 -19.14 14.11
CA VAL A 390 -7.74 -19.51 13.53
C VAL A 390 -7.85 -19.38 12.02
N ARG A 391 -7.07 -18.48 11.42
CA ARG A 391 -7.00 -18.32 9.97
C ARG A 391 -5.92 -19.21 9.37
N THR A 392 -4.69 -19.10 9.88
CA THR A 392 -3.57 -19.96 9.52
C THR A 392 -2.84 -20.40 10.79
N ALA A 393 -2.31 -21.62 10.75
CA ALA A 393 -1.48 -22.17 11.81
C ALA A 393 -0.47 -23.14 11.19
N SER A 394 0.81 -22.88 11.40
CA SER A 394 1.91 -23.80 11.09
C SER A 394 2.65 -24.09 12.41
N PRO A 395 2.61 -25.33 12.91
CA PRO A 395 3.25 -25.69 14.16
C PRO A 395 4.74 -25.32 14.18
N GLY A 396 5.18 -24.66 15.26
CA GLY A 396 6.58 -24.21 15.40
C GLY A 396 6.92 -22.93 14.65
N GLU A 397 6.00 -22.38 13.85
CA GLU A 397 6.29 -21.23 12.98
C GLU A 397 5.34 -20.05 13.20
N HIS A 398 4.03 -20.23 13.04
CA HIS A 398 3.10 -19.11 13.13
C HIS A 398 1.66 -19.50 13.44
N LEU A 399 0.94 -18.61 14.16
CA LEU A 399 -0.50 -18.68 14.43
C LEU A 399 -1.13 -17.33 14.11
N VAL A 400 -2.17 -17.31 13.27
CA VAL A 400 -2.95 -16.09 12.97
C VAL A 400 -4.39 -16.28 13.40
N LEU A 401 -4.87 -15.35 14.21
CA LEU A 401 -6.20 -15.31 14.79
C LEU A 401 -6.93 -14.06 14.29
N VAL A 402 -8.13 -14.23 13.75
CA VAL A 402 -8.98 -13.12 13.29
C VAL A 402 -10.15 -12.98 14.25
N ALA A 403 -10.43 -11.76 14.70
CA ALA A 403 -11.53 -11.50 15.61
C ALA A 403 -12.89 -11.71 14.92
N GLU A 404 -13.79 -12.44 15.58
CA GLU A 404 -15.21 -12.57 15.21
C GLU A 404 -16.13 -11.72 16.07
N MET A 405 -15.58 -11.08 17.11
CA MET A 405 -16.32 -10.20 18.01
C MET A 405 -16.81 -8.94 17.27
N ALA A 406 -17.92 -8.37 17.71
CA ALA A 406 -18.47 -7.14 17.17
C ALA A 406 -17.52 -5.97 17.45
N LEU A 407 -16.89 -5.44 16.40
CA LEU A 407 -15.94 -4.34 16.44
C LEU A 407 -16.22 -3.38 15.29
N PRO A 408 -15.97 -2.07 15.47
CA PRO A 408 -15.99 -1.10 14.37
C PRO A 408 -14.71 -1.22 13.52
N GLY A 409 -14.41 -2.42 13.01
CA GLY A 409 -13.19 -2.73 12.27
C GLY A 409 -12.87 -4.22 12.26
N CYS A 410 -11.72 -4.58 11.70
CA CYS A 410 -11.17 -5.93 11.70
C CYS A 410 -9.93 -5.98 12.60
N ALA A 411 -9.87 -6.94 13.52
CA ALA A 411 -8.70 -7.16 14.39
C ALA A 411 -8.05 -8.51 14.09
N VAL A 412 -6.73 -8.53 14.06
CA VAL A 412 -5.91 -9.73 13.86
C VAL A 412 -4.87 -9.80 14.97
N LEU A 413 -4.72 -10.98 15.57
CA LEU A 413 -3.67 -11.30 16.53
C LEU A 413 -2.79 -12.38 15.92
N SER A 414 -1.48 -12.20 15.98
CA SER A 414 -0.51 -13.09 15.36
C SER A 414 0.60 -13.45 16.34
N PHE A 415 1.07 -14.68 16.25
CA PHE A 415 2.26 -15.19 16.91
C PHE A 415 3.19 -15.79 15.88
N ARG A 416 4.48 -15.52 15.98
CA ARG A 416 5.50 -16.08 15.11
C ARG A 416 6.70 -16.52 15.91
N VAL A 417 7.29 -17.62 15.47
CA VAL A 417 8.44 -18.24 16.09
C VAL A 417 9.42 -18.58 14.98
N TRP A 418 10.66 -18.10 15.11
CA TRP A 418 11.73 -18.51 14.19
C TRP A 418 13.06 -18.60 14.92
N ARG A 419 13.95 -19.42 14.38
CA ARG A 419 15.31 -19.59 14.89
C ARG A 419 16.18 -18.41 14.44
N THR A 420 16.83 -17.73 15.38
CA THR A 420 17.76 -16.60 15.10
C THR A 420 19.23 -16.98 15.29
N GLY A 421 19.50 -18.07 15.99
CA GLY A 421 20.84 -18.58 16.24
C GLY A 421 20.84 -20.07 16.55
N ARG A 422 22.01 -20.64 16.88
CA ARG A 422 22.13 -22.09 17.14
C ARG A 422 21.23 -22.58 18.29
N LYS A 423 21.01 -21.75 19.31
CA LYS A 423 20.20 -22.07 20.51
C LYS A 423 19.23 -20.94 20.88
N THR A 424 18.94 -20.02 19.97
CA THR A 424 18.07 -18.87 20.24
C THR A 424 16.90 -18.83 19.27
N VAL A 425 15.75 -18.49 19.83
CA VAL A 425 14.48 -18.39 19.14
C VAL A 425 13.91 -17.01 19.41
N GLU A 426 13.39 -16.38 18.37
CA GLU A 426 12.63 -15.14 18.49
C GLU A 426 11.14 -15.47 18.43
N LEU A 427 10.41 -14.98 19.42
CA LEU A 427 8.96 -15.00 19.49
C LEU A 427 8.46 -13.57 19.28
N GLU A 428 7.62 -13.40 18.27
CA GLU A 428 6.94 -12.16 17.94
C GLU A 428 5.44 -12.31 18.19
N GLN A 429 4.86 -11.30 18.84
CA GLN A 429 3.42 -11.17 19.05
C GLN A 429 2.96 -9.84 18.45
N GLY A 430 2.16 -9.92 17.39
CA GLY A 430 1.63 -8.77 16.66
C GLY A 430 0.11 -8.66 16.78
N SER A 431 -0.38 -7.46 17.07
CA SER A 431 -1.80 -7.10 17.02
C SER A 431 -2.02 -6.05 15.93
N TYR A 432 -2.96 -6.31 15.03
CA TYR A 432 -3.30 -5.46 13.89
C TYR A 432 -4.77 -5.09 13.95
N PHE A 433 -5.10 -3.85 13.61
CA PHE A 433 -6.47 -3.36 13.55
C PHE A 433 -6.71 -2.46 12.35
N VAL A 434 -7.67 -2.84 11.50
CA VAL A 434 -8.17 -2.03 10.39
C VAL A 434 -9.48 -1.39 10.83
N PRO A 435 -9.51 -0.07 11.13
CA PRO A 435 -10.72 0.60 11.58
C PRO A 435 -11.76 0.75 10.46
N SER A 436 -13.03 0.54 10.79
CA SER A 436 -14.16 0.93 9.94
C SER A 436 -14.51 2.39 10.19
N GLY A 437 -13.99 3.27 9.34
CA GLY A 437 -14.20 4.71 9.40
C GLY A 437 -13.82 5.37 10.74
N LEU A 438 -14.44 6.51 11.05
CA LEU A 438 -14.11 7.29 12.26
C LEU A 438 -14.41 6.54 13.57
N GLY A 439 -15.50 5.77 13.62
CA GLY A 439 -15.86 4.97 14.81
C GLY A 439 -14.78 3.96 15.18
N GLY A 440 -14.18 3.31 14.17
CA GLY A 440 -13.04 2.41 14.38
C GLY A 440 -11.81 3.11 14.92
N ILE A 441 -11.49 4.28 14.39
CA ILE A 441 -10.35 5.09 14.84
C ILE A 441 -10.51 5.50 16.31
N LEU A 442 -11.70 5.99 16.68
CA LEU A 442 -12.01 6.36 18.06
C LEU A 442 -11.97 5.15 18.99
N TYR A 443 -12.53 4.02 18.56
CA TYR A 443 -12.49 2.77 19.31
C TYR A 443 -11.05 2.32 19.60
N TRP A 444 -10.20 2.26 18.58
CA TRP A 444 -8.80 1.86 18.77
C TRP A 444 -8.07 2.81 19.71
N THR A 445 -8.25 4.12 19.52
CA THR A 445 -7.60 5.14 20.34
C THR A 445 -7.98 4.99 21.82
N ALA A 446 -9.26 4.71 22.11
CA ALA A 446 -9.74 4.50 23.47
C ALA A 446 -9.18 3.22 24.12
N VAL A 447 -9.04 2.13 23.35
CA VAL A 447 -8.64 0.81 23.88
C VAL A 447 -7.12 0.59 23.83
N SER A 448 -6.37 1.34 23.04
CA SER A 448 -4.92 1.17 22.85
C SER A 448 -4.09 1.10 24.14
N PRO A 449 -4.33 1.93 25.19
CA PRO A 449 -3.61 1.80 26.46
C PRO A 449 -3.83 0.44 27.14
N LEU A 450 -5.06 -0.08 27.06
CA LEU A 450 -5.43 -1.39 27.61
C LEU A 450 -4.80 -2.53 26.80
N HIS A 451 -4.80 -2.42 25.46
CA HIS A 451 -4.13 -3.37 24.58
C HIS A 451 -2.65 -3.52 24.92
N ARG A 452 -1.92 -2.41 25.07
CA ARG A 452 -0.51 -2.43 25.45
C ARG A 452 -0.26 -3.15 26.77
N PHE A 453 -1.13 -2.94 27.76
CA PHE A 453 -1.08 -3.64 29.04
C PHE A 453 -1.33 -5.15 28.90
N VAL A 454 -2.41 -5.53 28.21
CA VAL A 454 -2.82 -6.93 28.03
C VAL A 454 -1.80 -7.70 27.19
N PHE A 455 -1.38 -7.17 26.06
CA PHE A 455 -0.49 -7.86 25.12
C PHE A 455 0.92 -8.04 25.67
N ARG A 456 1.46 -7.03 26.39
CA ARG A 456 2.75 -7.18 27.05
C ARG A 456 2.71 -8.24 28.16
N GLY A 457 1.62 -8.29 28.93
CA GLY A 457 1.43 -9.30 29.96
C GLY A 457 1.21 -10.70 29.38
N MET A 458 0.48 -10.83 28.28
CA MET A 458 0.27 -12.10 27.57
C MET A 458 1.61 -12.66 27.06
N LEU A 459 2.45 -11.84 26.43
CA LEU A 459 3.76 -12.28 25.97
C LEU A 459 4.63 -12.79 27.12
N ARG A 460 4.64 -12.09 28.26
CA ARG A 460 5.34 -12.55 29.47
C ARG A 460 4.78 -13.87 29.99
N GLY A 461 3.46 -14.00 30.08
CA GLY A 461 2.82 -15.23 30.54
C GLY A 461 3.11 -16.43 29.63
N ILE A 462 3.22 -16.22 28.31
CA ILE A 462 3.66 -17.24 27.36
C ILE A 462 5.12 -17.64 27.65
N VAL A 463 6.02 -16.65 27.77
CA VAL A 463 7.44 -16.86 28.07
C VAL A 463 7.63 -17.63 29.37
N ASP A 464 6.95 -17.25 30.45
CA ASP A 464 7.05 -17.90 31.75
C ASP A 464 6.66 -19.38 31.68
N ARG A 465 5.70 -19.72 30.81
CA ARG A 465 5.24 -21.10 30.59
C ARG A 465 6.19 -21.95 29.77
N THR A 466 7.10 -21.34 29.01
CA THR A 466 8.17 -22.09 28.34
C THR A 466 9.23 -22.60 29.32
N GLY A 467 9.38 -21.93 30.49
CA GLY A 467 10.48 -22.18 31.43
C GLY A 467 11.86 -21.84 30.86
N LYS A 468 11.93 -21.14 29.72
CA LYS A 468 13.18 -20.79 29.03
C LYS A 468 13.74 -19.46 29.51
N LYS A 469 15.06 -19.34 29.45
CA LYS A 469 15.75 -18.10 29.80
C LYS A 469 15.54 -17.05 28.70
N VAL A 470 15.13 -15.86 29.12
CA VAL A 470 15.04 -14.68 28.25
C VAL A 470 16.44 -14.15 27.98
N VAL A 471 16.82 -14.12 26.71
CA VAL A 471 18.06 -13.51 26.24
C VAL A 471 17.88 -12.01 26.05
N ARG A 472 16.73 -11.58 25.50
CA ARG A 472 16.40 -10.18 25.24
C ARG A 472 14.89 -9.95 25.17
N GLY A 473 14.43 -8.77 25.60
CA GLY A 473 13.01 -8.36 25.56
C GLY A 473 12.25 -8.69 26.84
N PRO A 474 10.90 -8.56 26.87
CA PRO A 474 10.05 -8.13 25.75
C PRO A 474 10.22 -6.65 25.43
N GLU A 475 10.45 -6.33 24.16
CA GLU A 475 10.55 -4.96 23.65
C GLU A 475 9.47 -4.70 22.60
N SER A 476 8.96 -3.46 22.56
CA SER A 476 8.04 -3.02 21.53
C SER A 476 8.83 -2.75 20.26
N VAL A 477 8.38 -3.32 19.14
CA VAL A 477 9.01 -3.12 17.84
C VAL A 477 8.20 -2.07 17.09
N GLY A 478 8.84 -0.96 16.73
CA GLY A 478 8.28 -0.04 15.75
C GLY A 478 8.23 -0.75 14.41
N TYR A 479 7.06 -0.85 13.82
CA TYR A 479 6.85 -1.77 12.71
C TYR A 479 6.66 -1.05 11.36
N SER A 480 7.13 -1.73 10.31
CA SER A 480 6.99 -1.35 8.90
C SER A 480 5.64 -1.82 8.40
N ARG A 481 4.86 -0.98 7.71
CA ARG A 481 3.49 -1.22 7.17
C ARG A 481 3.21 -2.63 6.63
N PHE A 482 4.24 -3.34 6.19
CA PHE A 482 4.19 -4.69 5.65
C PHE A 482 4.65 -5.65 6.68
N PRO A 483 3.79 -6.62 7.05
CA PRO A 483 4.00 -7.17 8.36
C PRO A 483 5.24 -7.97 8.60
N PHE A 484 5.91 -8.35 7.52
CA PHE A 484 6.89 -9.40 7.59
C PHE A 484 8.02 -9.08 6.61
N PRO A 485 9.23 -8.71 7.09
CA PRO A 485 10.42 -8.94 6.29
C PRO A 485 10.51 -10.44 5.97
N ALA A 486 11.02 -10.79 4.80
CA ALA A 486 11.38 -12.16 4.48
C ALA A 486 12.21 -12.72 5.65
N ALA A 487 11.90 -13.94 6.10
CA ALA A 487 12.76 -14.64 7.04
C ALA A 487 14.20 -14.53 6.49
N PRO A 488 15.21 -14.17 7.31
CA PRO A 488 16.57 -14.16 6.81
C PRO A 488 16.85 -15.54 6.23
N THR A 489 16.99 -15.60 4.91
CA THR A 489 17.30 -16.85 4.22
C THR A 489 18.58 -17.35 4.86
N GLY A 490 18.57 -18.60 5.32
CA GLY A 490 19.69 -19.24 6.00
C GLY A 490 20.89 -19.49 5.10
N LYS A 491 21.34 -18.49 4.33
CA LYS A 491 22.63 -18.47 3.63
C LYS A 491 23.61 -17.60 4.41
N ASN A 492 23.93 -18.04 5.63
CA ASN A 492 25.18 -17.73 6.30
C ASN A 492 25.56 -18.94 7.17
N ALA A 493 25.71 -20.08 6.49
CA ALA A 493 26.31 -21.29 7.03
C ALA A 493 27.19 -21.94 5.96
N ALA A 494 28.26 -21.25 5.59
CA ALA A 494 29.46 -21.85 5.01
C ALA A 494 30.60 -20.82 5.04
N GLY A 495 31.16 -20.60 6.22
CA GLY A 495 32.60 -20.37 6.29
C GLY A 495 33.26 -21.75 6.32
N ASN A 496 34.13 -22.03 5.34
CA ASN A 496 35.34 -22.82 5.50
C ASN A 496 36.13 -22.84 4.18
N SER A 497 37.43 -22.48 4.30
CA SER A 497 38.60 -23.01 3.57
C SER A 497 38.48 -23.16 2.04
N VAL A 498 39.18 -22.39 1.21
CA VAL A 498 40.63 -22.11 1.11
C VAL A 498 40.81 -20.82 0.33
#